data_AF-A0A1F8UG18-F1
#
_entry.id   AF-A0A1F8UG18-F1
#
_cell.length_a   1.000
_cell.length_b   1.000
_cell.length_c   1.000
_cell.angle_alpha   90.00
_cell.angle_beta   90.00
_cell.angle_gamma   90.00
#
_symmetry.space_group_name_H-M   'P 1'
#
loop_
_entity.id
_entity.type
_entity.pdbx_description
1 polymer ?
#
loop_
_entity_poly.entity_id
_entity_poly.type
_entity_poly.pdbx_seq_one_letter_code
_entity_poly.pdbx_strand_id
1 'polypeptide(L)'
;MDVKYIAPFMDSLVKVLNDFGISDVKRGKILMKESMNVDMDITSVIGIIGDIRGNIAYSLSADTARHIISAMMMGAPVPEINAIGRSAIGELSNMITGAASSQFSTTGIKANITPPSIVFGKDIYFVISSLILLLLP
;
A
#
# COMPACT_ATOMS: atom_id res chain seq x y z
N MET A 1 -13.94 -8.08 -7.55
CA MET A 1 -13.35 -6.95 -8.28
C MET A 1 -12.80 -7.48 -9.60
N ASP A 2 -13.06 -6.82 -10.73
CA ASP A 2 -12.55 -7.24 -12.05
C ASP A 2 -11.01 -7.09 -12.10
N VAL A 3 -10.32 -8.03 -12.75
CA VAL A 3 -8.85 -8.08 -12.88
C VAL A 3 -8.29 -6.79 -13.48
N LYS A 4 -9.06 -6.12 -14.35
CA LYS A 4 -8.68 -4.83 -14.95
C LYS A 4 -8.40 -3.73 -13.93
N TYR A 5 -8.96 -3.83 -12.71
CA TYR A 5 -8.71 -2.88 -11.64
C TYR A 5 -7.51 -3.26 -10.75
N ILE A 6 -7.00 -4.49 -10.88
CA ILE A 6 -5.86 -4.99 -10.09
C ILE A 6 -4.54 -4.71 -10.80
N ALA A 7 -4.51 -4.85 -12.13
CA ALA A 7 -3.28 -4.73 -12.92
C ALA A 7 -2.57 -3.37 -12.72
N PRO A 8 -3.25 -2.21 -12.75
CA PRO A 8 -2.58 -0.92 -12.58
C PRO A 8 -1.85 -0.77 -11.24
N PHE A 9 -2.37 -1.35 -10.17
CA PHE A 9 -1.70 -1.36 -8.86
C PHE A 9 -0.46 -2.24 -8.85
N MET A 10 -0.53 -3.42 -9.48
CA MET A 10 0.61 -4.33 -9.58
C MET A 10 1.74 -3.73 -10.42
N ASP A 11 1.39 -3.15 -11.57
CA ASP A 11 2.37 -2.53 -12.47
C ASP A 11 3.01 -1.30 -11.81
N SER A 12 2.21 -0.50 -11.10
CA SER A 12 2.71 0.64 -10.33
C SER A 12 3.60 0.21 -9.15
N LEU A 13 3.24 -0.86 -8.44
CA LEU A 13 4.05 -1.41 -7.35
C LEU A 13 5.43 -1.82 -7.86
N VAL A 14 5.48 -2.63 -8.91
CA VAL A 14 6.74 -3.09 -9.51
C VAL A 14 7.57 -1.92 -10.02
N LYS A 15 6.92 -0.95 -10.70
CA LYS A 15 7.61 0.24 -11.18
C LYS A 15 8.23 1.05 -10.04
N VAL A 16 7.44 1.40 -9.01
CA VAL A 16 7.94 2.23 -7.90
C VAL A 16 9.05 1.52 -7.13
N LEU A 17 8.93 0.22 -6.89
CA LEU A 17 10.00 -0.56 -6.26
C LEU A 17 11.28 -0.58 -7.11
N ASN A 18 11.15 -0.73 -8.44
CA ASN A 18 12.26 -0.63 -9.37
C ASN A 18 12.92 0.76 -9.37
N ASP A 19 12.14 1.83 -9.24
CA ASP A 19 12.66 3.21 -9.18
C ASP A 19 13.60 3.39 -7.96
N PHE A 20 13.48 2.56 -6.92
CA PHE A 20 14.38 2.49 -5.75
C PHE A 20 15.39 1.33 -5.80
N GLY A 21 15.55 0.67 -6.95
CA GLY A 21 16.54 -0.41 -7.13
C GLY A 21 16.11 -1.79 -6.62
N ILE A 22 14.83 -1.97 -6.27
CA ILE A 22 14.28 -3.24 -5.79
C ILE A 22 13.65 -3.99 -6.98
N SER A 23 14.44 -4.85 -7.63
CA SER A 23 14.07 -5.43 -8.94
C SER A 23 13.71 -6.92 -8.94
N ASP A 24 14.05 -7.70 -7.91
CA ASP A 24 13.67 -9.13 -7.81
C ASP A 24 12.30 -9.32 -7.11
N VAL A 25 11.31 -8.50 -7.49
CA VAL A 25 9.96 -8.58 -6.93
C VAL A 25 9.19 -9.70 -7.62
N LYS A 26 8.92 -10.79 -6.89
CA LYS A 26 8.12 -11.92 -7.40
C LYS A 26 6.67 -11.78 -7.01
N ARG A 27 5.79 -11.80 -8.01
CA ARG A 27 4.35 -11.75 -7.80
C ARG A 27 3.84 -13.06 -7.20
N GLY A 28 3.17 -12.97 -6.05
CA GLY A 28 2.44 -14.09 -5.45
C GLY A 28 1.12 -14.40 -6.16
N LYS A 29 0.43 -15.46 -5.72
CA LYS A 29 -0.91 -15.79 -6.22
C LYS A 29 -1.92 -14.73 -5.75
N ILE A 30 -2.78 -14.28 -6.66
CA ILE A 30 -3.91 -13.43 -6.30
C ILE A 30 -4.97 -14.30 -5.64
N LEU A 31 -5.41 -13.91 -4.46
CA LEU A 31 -6.45 -14.60 -3.70
C LEU A 31 -7.61 -13.64 -3.46
N MET A 32 -8.83 -14.15 -3.59
CA MET A 32 -10.04 -13.44 -3.15
C MET A 32 -10.32 -13.86 -1.70
N LYS A 33 -10.43 -12.89 -0.81
CA LYS A 33 -10.77 -13.11 0.60
C LYS A 33 -12.10 -12.41 0.90
N GLU A 34 -12.93 -13.01 1.75
CA GLU A 34 -14.23 -12.45 2.17
C GLU A 34 -14.07 -11.32 3.19
N SER A 35 -13.01 -11.38 4.02
CA SER A 35 -12.61 -10.30 4.92
C SER A 35 -11.12 -10.01 4.77
N MET A 36 -10.75 -8.74 4.89
CA MET A 36 -9.36 -8.33 4.95
C MET A 36 -8.88 -8.37 6.40
N ASN A 37 -8.27 -9.49 6.76
CA ASN A 37 -7.51 -9.62 7.99
C ASN A 37 -6.06 -9.32 7.65
N VAL A 38 -5.51 -8.32 8.33
CA VAL A 38 -4.13 -7.89 8.18
C VAL A 38 -3.38 -8.33 9.44
N ASP A 39 -2.38 -9.18 9.26
CA ASP A 39 -1.62 -9.86 10.33
C ASP A 39 -0.11 -9.57 10.27
N MET A 40 0.29 -8.53 9.53
CA MET A 40 1.68 -8.15 9.34
C MET A 40 2.07 -6.95 10.20
N ASP A 41 3.36 -6.82 10.49
CA ASP A 41 3.92 -5.83 11.42
C ASP A 41 3.58 -4.37 11.05
N ILE A 42 3.44 -4.09 9.75
CA ILE A 42 3.19 -2.76 9.22
C ILE A 42 2.17 -2.85 8.12
N THR A 43 1.14 -2.01 8.18
CA THR A 43 0.18 -1.90 7.07
C THR A 43 -0.21 -0.47 6.79
N SER A 44 -0.06 -0.06 5.53
CA SER A 44 -0.57 1.21 5.00
C SER A 44 -1.87 0.96 4.25
N VAL A 45 -2.91 1.73 4.56
CA VAL A 45 -4.22 1.67 3.91
C VAL A 45 -4.50 2.97 3.19
N ILE A 46 -4.91 2.88 1.92
CA ILE A 46 -5.34 4.03 1.11
C ILE A 46 -6.72 3.75 0.54
N GLY A 47 -7.63 4.71 0.71
CA GLY A 47 -8.95 4.69 0.10
C GLY A 47 -8.91 5.18 -1.34
N ILE A 48 -9.70 4.54 -2.20
CA ILE A 48 -9.98 5.00 -3.56
C ILE A 48 -11.43 5.50 -3.60
N ILE A 49 -11.62 6.66 -4.21
CA ILE A 49 -12.92 7.31 -4.40
C ILE A 49 -13.10 7.74 -5.86
N GLY A 50 -14.35 7.75 -6.33
CA GLY A 50 -14.70 8.08 -7.72
C GLY A 50 -15.56 6.98 -8.37
N ASP A 51 -15.22 6.64 -9.61
CA ASP A 51 -15.85 5.57 -10.39
C ASP A 51 -15.48 4.19 -9.83
N ILE A 52 -14.29 4.09 -9.23
CA ILE A 52 -13.86 2.96 -8.40
C ILE A 52 -13.91 3.41 -6.94
N ARG A 53 -14.48 2.56 -6.09
CA ARG A 53 -14.52 2.79 -4.64
C ARG A 53 -14.03 1.55 -3.90
N GLY A 54 -13.19 1.77 -2.90
CA GLY A 54 -12.64 0.70 -2.09
C GLY A 54 -11.40 1.13 -1.33
N ASN A 55 -10.71 0.15 -0.77
CA ASN A 55 -9.47 0.35 -0.04
C ASN A 55 -8.39 -0.55 -0.63
N ILE A 56 -7.14 -0.09 -0.51
CA ILE A 56 -5.94 -0.87 -0.80
C ILE A 56 -5.13 -0.90 0.47
N ALA A 57 -4.60 -2.08 0.81
CA ALA A 57 -3.65 -2.21 1.90
C ALA A 57 -2.32 -2.78 1.40
N TYR A 58 -1.23 -2.18 1.88
CA TYR A 58 0.13 -2.65 1.69
C TYR A 58 0.67 -3.14 3.03
N SER A 59 0.75 -4.46 3.18
CA SER A 59 1.13 -5.13 4.43
C SER A 59 2.53 -5.74 4.30
N LEU A 60 3.41 -5.39 5.23
CA LEU A 60 4.83 -5.73 5.20
C LEU A 60 5.27 -6.25 6.57
N SER A 61 6.19 -7.22 6.57
CA SER A 61 6.95 -7.53 7.78
C SER A 61 7.90 -6.38 8.10
N ALA A 62 8.35 -6.29 9.35
CA ALA A 62 9.32 -5.29 9.76
C ALA A 62 10.62 -5.39 8.94
N ASP A 63 11.04 -6.60 8.58
CA ASP A 63 12.26 -6.85 7.80
C ASP A 63 12.13 -6.31 6.37
N THR A 64 11.01 -6.61 5.70
CA THR A 64 10.75 -6.10 4.36
C THR A 64 10.61 -4.58 4.36
N ALA A 65 9.92 -4.02 5.35
CA ALA A 65 9.79 -2.57 5.50
C ALA A 65 11.16 -1.89 5.69
N ARG A 66 12.03 -2.43 6.55
CA ARG A 66 13.40 -1.91 6.74
C ARG A 66 14.21 -1.94 5.45
N HIS A 67 14.10 -3.01 4.67
CA HIS A 67 14.79 -3.13 3.39
C HIS A 67 14.31 -2.07 2.38
N ILE A 68 12.99 -1.86 2.27
CA ILE A 68 12.43 -0.84 1.38
C ILE A 68 12.81 0.57 1.83
N ILE A 69 12.69 0.88 3.12
CA ILE A 69 13.07 2.19 3.67
C ILE A 69 14.55 2.45 3.41
N SER A 70 15.41 1.45 3.64
CA SER A 70 16.84 1.58 3.37
C SER A 70 17.11 1.93 1.91
N ALA A 71 16.45 1.25 0.96
CA ALA A 71 16.55 1.54 -0.46
C ALA A 71 16.10 2.98 -0.80
N MET A 72 14.97 3.43 -0.24
CA MET A 72 14.49 4.81 -0.39
C MET A 72 15.44 5.85 0.20
N MET A 73 16.21 5.47 1.22
CA MET A 73 17.22 6.31 1.88
C MET A 73 18.63 6.09 1.31
N MET A 74 18.75 5.72 0.03
CA MET A 74 20.04 5.54 -0.67
C MET A 74 20.94 4.47 -0.03
N GLY A 75 20.34 3.42 0.53
CA GLY A 75 21.05 2.30 1.17
C GLY A 75 21.46 2.55 2.62
N ALA A 76 20.98 3.63 3.26
CA ALA A 76 21.27 3.90 4.67
C ALA A 76 20.75 2.76 5.58
N PRO A 77 21.50 2.32 6.60
CA PRO A 77 21.03 1.33 7.56
C PRO A 77 19.79 1.81 8.32
N VAL A 78 18.80 0.93 8.47
CA VAL A 78 17.56 1.20 9.22
C VAL A 78 17.49 0.21 10.39
N PRO A 79 18.14 0.50 11.54
CA PRO A 79 18.08 -0.37 12.71
C PRO A 79 16.67 -0.42 13.30
N GLU A 80 15.94 0.70 13.22
CA GLU A 80 14.58 0.84 13.73
C GLU A 80 13.74 1.72 12.80
N ILE A 81 12.43 1.45 12.74
CA ILE A 81 11.48 2.23 11.95
C ILE A 81 10.99 3.41 12.81
N ASN A 82 11.81 4.46 12.83
CA ASN A 82 11.51 5.72 13.50
C ASN A 82 10.53 6.57 12.67
N ALA A 83 10.29 7.82 13.08
CA ALA A 83 9.36 8.72 12.38
C ALA A 83 9.66 8.88 10.88
N ILE A 84 10.93 8.95 10.49
CA ILE A 84 11.34 9.06 9.09
C ILE A 84 11.00 7.78 8.32
N GLY A 85 11.29 6.61 8.90
CA GLY A 85 10.92 5.33 8.31
C GLY A 85 9.40 5.17 8.15
N ARG A 86 8.62 5.65 9.13
CA ARG A 86 7.14 5.64 9.04
C ARG A 86 6.63 6.54 7.91
N SER A 87 7.20 7.74 7.76
CA SER A 87 6.89 8.64 6.65
C SER A 87 7.28 8.04 5.30
N ALA A 88 8.41 7.35 5.20
CA ALA A 88 8.84 6.68 3.97
C ALA A 88 7.85 5.59 3.51
N ILE A 89 7.29 4.80 4.43
CA ILE A 89 6.23 3.83 4.11
C ILE A 89 4.95 4.53 3.61
N GLY A 90 4.59 5.67 4.22
CA GLY A 90 3.49 6.50 3.75
C GLY A 90 3.72 6.97 2.32
N GLU A 91 4.88 7.55 2.05
CA GLU A 91 5.25 8.05 0.73
C GLU A 91 5.28 6.93 -0.31
N LEU A 92 5.83 5.77 0.02
CA LEU A 92 5.82 4.58 -0.84
C LEU A 92 4.38 4.22 -1.24
N SER A 93 3.49 4.05 -0.26
CA SER A 93 2.10 3.68 -0.53
C SER A 93 1.36 4.73 -1.36
N ASN A 94 1.64 6.02 -1.11
CA ASN A 94 1.06 7.14 -1.84
C ASN A 94 1.56 7.17 -3.29
N MET A 95 2.86 6.97 -3.53
CA MET A 95 3.45 6.91 -4.87
C MET A 95 2.88 5.76 -5.69
N ILE A 96 2.80 4.55 -5.11
CA ILE A 96 2.24 3.37 -5.81
C ILE A 96 0.78 3.62 -6.19
N THR A 97 -0.02 4.08 -5.24
CA THR A 97 -1.46 4.28 -5.46
C THR A 97 -1.73 5.47 -6.38
N GLY A 98 -0.95 6.54 -6.29
CA GLY A 98 -1.03 7.71 -7.17
C GLY A 98 -0.66 7.39 -8.61
N ALA A 99 0.38 6.57 -8.82
CA ALA A 99 0.75 6.06 -10.14
C ALA A 99 -0.38 5.20 -10.74
N ALA A 100 -0.99 4.32 -9.95
CA ALA A 100 -2.12 3.50 -10.42
C ALA A 100 -3.36 4.35 -10.72
N SER A 101 -3.66 5.36 -9.88
CA SER A 101 -4.73 6.33 -10.12
C SER A 101 -4.53 7.10 -11.42
N SER A 102 -3.29 7.47 -11.70
CA SER A 102 -2.91 8.12 -12.96
C SER A 102 -3.11 7.19 -14.16
N GLN A 103 -2.78 5.91 -14.04
CA GLN A 103 -3.06 4.93 -15.10
C GLN A 103 -4.55 4.79 -15.39
N PHE A 104 -5.41 4.77 -14.36
CA PHE A 104 -6.87 4.73 -14.57
C PHE A 104 -7.37 5.92 -15.38
N SER A 105 -6.83 7.12 -15.15
CA SER A 105 -7.22 8.32 -15.88
C SER A 105 -6.97 8.20 -17.39
N THR A 106 -5.93 7.47 -17.81
CA THR A 106 -5.63 7.21 -19.24
C THR A 106 -6.67 6.33 -19.92
N THR A 107 -7.40 5.52 -19.13
CA THR A 107 -8.50 4.67 -19.58
C THR A 107 -9.88 5.30 -19.41
N GLY A 108 -9.93 6.58 -19.04
CA GLY A 108 -11.18 7.33 -18.82
C GLY A 108 -11.85 7.08 -17.47
N ILE A 109 -11.23 6.31 -16.58
CA ILE A 109 -11.74 6.02 -15.24
C ILE A 109 -11.27 7.10 -14.27
N LYS A 110 -12.22 7.74 -13.56
CA LYS A 110 -11.90 8.73 -12.53
C LYS A 110 -11.69 8.05 -11.19
N ALA A 111 -10.45 8.09 -10.71
CA ALA A 111 -10.06 7.66 -9.37
C ALA A 111 -9.31 8.80 -8.67
N ASN A 112 -9.68 9.06 -7.42
CA ASN A 112 -8.96 9.89 -6.46
C ASN A 112 -8.58 9.02 -5.27
N ILE A 113 -7.53 9.41 -4.55
CA ILE A 113 -7.00 8.62 -3.43
C ILE A 113 -6.98 9.45 -2.14
N THR A 114 -7.13 8.79 -1.00
CA THR A 114 -6.96 9.43 0.31
C THR A 114 -5.48 9.46 0.71
N PRO A 115 -5.09 10.30 1.67
CA PRO A 115 -3.82 10.10 2.37
C PRO A 115 -3.74 8.68 2.98
N PRO A 116 -2.52 8.10 3.10
CA PRO A 116 -2.34 6.80 3.72
C PRO A 116 -2.60 6.84 5.22
N SER A 117 -3.29 5.82 5.72
CA SER A 117 -3.41 5.51 7.16
C SER A 117 -2.52 4.31 7.46
N ILE A 118 -1.53 4.49 8.35
CA ILE A 118 -0.52 3.47 8.58
C ILE A 118 -0.63 2.96 10.02
N VAL A 119 -0.65 1.64 10.15
CA VAL A 119 -0.65 0.95 11.45
C VAL A 119 0.69 0.23 11.61
N PHE A 120 1.30 0.38 12.79
CA PHE A 120 2.55 -0.28 13.19
C PHE A 120 2.30 -1.08 14.46
N GLY A 121 2.68 -2.36 14.46
CA GLY A 121 2.55 -3.21 15.64
C GLY A 121 2.57 -4.70 15.29
N LYS A 122 2.89 -5.52 16.28
CA LYS A 122 2.83 -6.98 16.15
C LYS A 122 1.46 -7.48 16.58
N ASP A 123 1.03 -8.59 15.99
CA ASP A 123 -0.24 -9.25 16.31
C ASP A 123 -1.45 -8.31 16.20
N ILE A 124 -1.39 -7.35 15.28
CA ILE A 124 -2.51 -6.45 15.02
C ILE A 124 -3.59 -7.26 14.30
N TYR A 125 -4.82 -7.14 14.80
CA TYR A 125 -6.02 -7.56 14.08
C TYR A 125 -6.88 -6.32 13.84
N PHE A 126 -7.07 -5.95 12.57
CA PHE A 126 -8.04 -4.92 12.21
C PHE A 126 -8.75 -5.27 10.91
N VAL A 127 -10.02 -4.89 10.84
CA VAL A 127 -10.90 -5.19 9.72
C VAL A 127 -11.07 -3.93 8.88
N ILE A 128 -10.64 -3.99 7.62
CA ILE A 128 -10.82 -2.90 6.67
C ILE A 128 -12.23 -3.03 6.07
N SER A 129 -13.18 -2.30 6.64
CA SER A 129 -14.59 -2.32 6.20
C SER A 129 -14.83 -1.41 5.00
N SER A 130 -15.83 -1.75 4.19
CA SER A 130 -16.36 -0.96 3.08
C SER A 130 -17.62 -0.13 3.45
N LEU A 131 -17.94 0.01 4.75
CA LEU A 131 -19.11 0.73 5.24
C LEU A 131 -18.77 1.85 6.25
N ILE A 132 -19.66 2.85 6.31
CA ILE A 132 -19.55 4.07 7.14
C ILE A 132 -19.25 3.70 8.59
N LEU A 133 -18.10 4.14 9.10
CA LEU A 133 -17.69 3.96 10.49
C LEU A 133 -17.99 5.24 11.27
N LEU A 134 -18.84 5.15 12.29
CA LEU A 134 -19.07 6.21 13.27
C LEU A 134 -18.26 5.86 14.52
N LEU A 135 -17.23 6.64 14.84
CA LEU A 135 -16.47 6.49 16.08
C LEU A 135 -17.05 7.46 17.12
N LEU A 136 -17.65 6.91 18.17
CA LEU A 136 -18.08 7.61 19.38
C LEU A 136 -17.35 6.95 20.58
N PRO A 137 -17.10 7.69 21.67
CA PRO A 137 -15.92 7.55 22.53
C PRO A 137 -15.63 6.15 23.07
#